data_AF-A0A4Q5J2B4-F1
#
_entry.id   AF-A0A4Q5J2B4-F1
#
_cell.length_a   1.000
_cell.length_b   1.000
_cell.length_c   1.000
_cell.angle_alpha   90.00
_cell.angle_beta   90.00
_cell.angle_gamma   90.00
#
_symmetry.space_group_name_H-M   'P 1'
#
loop_
_entity.id
_entity.type
_entity.pdbx_description
1 polymer ?
#
loop_
_entity_poly.entity_id
_entity_poly.type
_entity_poly.pdbx_seq_one_letter_code
_entity_poly.pdbx_strand_id
1 'polypeptide(L)'
;MVNVSLEELVAQVETSAPQGSALRLLSLAVLGSRELTEAADDLVGHFVERARAEGASWSEIGAAMGVSKQAAQQRAQSRADEPDQGDLEGYDADVRTAVRIAQERARAHRHHYVGTEHLLVGVLALPPGRVAAAVGLTADAAMDAALEIVGEGALDVTRTPGLTARALKVMQIAVREARHLGSDEVAPAHVLLALVREGRGVAAQVLDEQLGSLDRVREAAADLLNG
;
A
#
# COMPACT_ATOMS: atom_id res chain seq x y z
N MET A 1 17.20 3.49 23.01
CA MET A 1 17.20 2.62 21.81
C MET A 1 15.93 1.81 21.85
N VAL A 2 15.21 1.71 20.72
CA VAL A 2 14.14 0.71 20.58
C VAL A 2 14.81 -0.66 20.66
N ASN A 3 14.37 -1.51 21.57
CA ASN A 3 14.90 -2.87 21.69
C ASN A 3 13.98 -3.77 20.86
N VAL A 4 14.51 -4.37 19.79
CA VAL A 4 13.81 -5.37 18.97
C VAL A 4 14.64 -6.64 19.05
N SER A 5 14.10 -7.71 19.63
CA SER A 5 14.79 -9.00 19.71
C SER A 5 14.24 -9.99 18.68
N LEU A 6 15.12 -10.87 18.18
CA LEU A 6 14.71 -11.95 17.29
C LEU A 6 13.71 -12.90 17.97
N GLU A 7 13.89 -13.17 19.25
CA GLU A 7 12.99 -14.05 20.02
C GLU A 7 11.56 -13.48 20.07
N GLU A 8 11.40 -12.18 20.32
CA GLU A 8 10.09 -11.52 20.29
C GLU A 8 9.46 -11.55 18.89
N LEU A 9 10.25 -11.28 17.84
CA LEU A 9 9.76 -11.30 16.47
C LEU A 9 9.32 -12.71 16.02
N VAL A 10 10.08 -13.74 16.38
CA VAL A 10 9.73 -15.14 16.11
C VAL A 10 8.46 -15.51 16.86
N ALA A 11 8.39 -15.22 18.17
CA ALA A 11 7.21 -15.49 18.97
C ALA A 11 5.96 -14.78 18.43
N GLN A 12 6.12 -13.56 17.91
CA GLN A 12 5.02 -12.81 17.30
C GLN A 12 4.54 -13.43 15.99
N VAL A 13 5.44 -13.91 15.14
CA VAL A 13 5.06 -14.64 13.90
C VAL A 13 4.36 -15.95 14.24
N GLU A 14 4.87 -16.72 15.20
CA GLU A 14 4.27 -17.98 15.65
C GLU A 14 2.91 -17.77 16.30
N THR A 15 2.75 -16.71 17.09
CA THR A 15 1.47 -16.34 17.71
C THR A 15 0.43 -15.92 16.67
N SER A 16 0.85 -15.25 15.60
CA SER A 16 -0.02 -14.84 14.49
C SER A 16 -0.52 -16.01 13.65
N ALA A 17 0.13 -17.18 13.70
CA ALA A 17 -0.34 -18.39 13.02
C ALA A 17 -0.02 -19.67 13.82
N PRO A 18 -0.75 -19.95 14.93
CA PRO A 18 -0.42 -21.04 15.86
C PRO A 18 -0.46 -22.45 15.26
N GLN A 19 -1.23 -22.62 14.18
CA GLN A 19 -1.33 -23.88 13.41
C GLN A 19 -0.87 -23.70 11.95
N GLY A 20 -0.13 -22.63 11.67
CA GLY A 20 0.35 -22.32 10.33
C GLY A 20 1.36 -23.36 9.85
N SER A 21 1.29 -23.71 8.56
CA SER A 21 2.37 -24.48 7.92
C SER A 21 3.68 -23.69 7.96
N ALA A 22 4.82 -24.39 7.85
CA ALA A 22 6.13 -23.74 7.79
C ALA A 22 6.22 -22.67 6.68
N LEU A 23 5.55 -22.90 5.54
CA LEU A 23 5.48 -21.94 4.45
C LEU A 23 4.63 -20.71 4.81
N ARG A 24 3.52 -20.87 5.56
CA ARG A 24 2.71 -19.72 6.04
C ARG A 24 3.49 -18.88 7.04
N LEU A 25 4.19 -19.50 7.98
CA LEU A 25 5.04 -18.82 8.95
C LEU A 25 6.19 -18.05 8.26
N LEU A 26 6.82 -18.67 7.25
CA LEU A 26 7.84 -17.99 6.43
C LEU A 26 7.27 -16.77 5.70
N SER A 27 6.09 -16.89 5.09
CA SER A 27 5.43 -15.76 4.43
C SER A 27 5.15 -14.61 5.40
N LEU A 28 4.65 -14.91 6.61
CA LEU A 28 4.42 -13.91 7.65
C LEU A 28 5.73 -13.26 8.14
N ALA A 29 6.79 -14.05 8.33
CA ALA A 29 8.10 -13.52 8.69
C ALA A 29 8.67 -12.59 7.61
N VAL A 30 8.50 -12.93 6.32
CA VAL A 30 8.92 -12.07 5.21
C VAL A 30 8.11 -10.77 5.16
N LEU A 31 6.81 -10.82 5.45
CA LEU A 31 5.96 -9.62 5.53
C LEU A 31 6.38 -8.73 6.71
N GLY A 32 6.48 -9.29 7.91
CA GLY A 32 6.91 -8.56 9.10
C GLY A 32 8.33 -7.98 8.97
N SER A 33 9.25 -8.71 8.33
CA SER A 33 10.59 -8.19 8.03
C SER A 33 10.56 -6.97 7.12
N ARG A 34 9.62 -6.90 6.16
CA ARG A 34 9.46 -5.73 5.29
C ARG A 34 8.89 -4.55 6.07
N GLU A 35 7.86 -4.77 6.89
CA GLU A 35 7.28 -3.73 7.76
C GLU A 35 8.32 -3.15 8.72
N LEU A 36 9.17 -4.00 9.32
CA LEU A 36 10.26 -3.54 10.18
C LEU A 36 11.29 -2.71 9.42
N THR A 37 11.58 -3.09 8.17
CA THR A 37 12.50 -2.33 7.32
C THR A 37 11.90 -0.98 6.95
N GLU A 38 10.62 -0.94 6.57
CA GLU A 38 9.87 0.28 6.26
C GLU A 38 9.80 1.21 7.47
N ALA A 39 9.44 0.69 8.65
CA ALA A 39 9.42 1.47 9.89
C ALA A 39 10.81 2.00 10.28
N ALA A 40 11.88 1.22 10.05
CA ALA A 40 13.24 1.65 10.27
C ALA A 40 13.66 2.77 9.30
N ASP A 41 13.30 2.65 8.03
CA ASP A 41 13.55 3.65 7.00
C ASP A 41 12.77 4.94 7.27
N ASP A 42 11.51 4.84 7.71
CA ASP A 42 10.67 5.98 8.13
C ASP A 42 11.25 6.73 9.32
N LEU A 43 11.71 5.98 10.34
CA LEU A 43 12.37 6.55 11.51
C LEU A 43 13.60 7.37 11.08
N VAL A 44 14.46 6.80 10.24
CA VAL A 44 15.63 7.50 9.70
C VAL A 44 15.18 8.71 8.88
N GLY A 45 14.16 8.54 8.05
CA GLY A 45 13.62 9.57 7.18
C GLY A 45 13.10 10.81 7.91
N HIS A 46 12.40 10.61 9.02
CA HIS A 46 11.90 11.67 9.90
C HIS A 46 13.04 12.52 10.46
N PHE A 47 14.12 11.88 10.93
CA PHE A 47 15.27 12.61 11.48
C PHE A 47 16.14 13.27 10.40
N VAL A 48 16.18 12.72 9.18
CA VAL A 48 16.83 13.38 8.03
C VAL A 48 16.11 14.69 7.69
N GLU A 49 14.77 14.69 7.61
CA GLU A 49 13.99 15.91 7.36
C GLU A 49 14.20 16.96 8.44
N ARG A 50 14.14 16.54 9.71
CA ARG A 50 14.40 17.42 10.85
C ARG A 50 15.81 18.03 10.76
N ALA A 51 16.83 17.23 10.47
CA ALA A 51 18.20 17.72 10.32
C ALA A 51 18.33 18.73 9.17
N ARG A 52 17.64 18.48 8.04
CA ARG A 52 17.59 19.43 6.91
C ARG A 52 16.90 20.74 7.29
N ALA A 53 15.80 20.69 8.05
CA ALA A 53 15.07 21.86 8.52
C ALA A 53 15.89 22.71 9.51
N GLU A 54 16.74 22.07 10.30
CA GLU A 54 17.71 22.72 11.21
C GLU A 54 18.97 23.22 10.48
N GLY A 55 19.05 23.06 9.15
CA GLY A 55 20.11 23.61 8.30
C GLY A 55 21.28 22.66 7.98
N ALA A 56 21.22 21.40 8.41
CA ALA A 56 22.28 20.44 8.15
C ALA A 56 22.47 20.17 6.65
N SER A 57 23.72 20.10 6.21
CA SER A 57 24.09 19.73 4.85
C SER A 57 23.95 18.22 4.61
N TRP A 58 23.79 17.82 3.35
CA TRP A 58 23.80 16.40 2.96
C TRP A 58 25.11 15.67 3.28
N SER A 59 26.21 16.42 3.42
CA SER A 59 27.50 15.84 3.82
C SER A 59 27.49 15.45 5.30
N GLU A 60 26.92 16.30 6.16
CA GLU A 60 26.80 16.05 7.61
C GLU A 60 25.80 14.94 7.90
N ILE A 61 24.68 14.92 7.19
CA ILE A 61 23.67 13.85 7.30
C ILE A 61 24.26 12.49 6.88
N GLY A 62 24.99 12.44 5.76
CA GLY A 62 25.68 11.22 5.33
C GLY A 62 26.69 10.72 6.37
N ALA A 63 27.51 11.63 6.91
CA ALA A 63 28.48 11.30 7.96
C ALA A 63 27.80 10.74 9.23
N ALA A 64 26.69 11.34 9.69
CA ALA A 64 25.94 10.88 10.85
C ALA A 64 25.29 9.50 10.64
N MET A 65 24.88 9.21 9.41
CA MET A 65 24.29 7.92 9.01
C MET A 65 25.35 6.84 8.69
N GLY A 66 26.64 7.19 8.66
CA GLY A 66 27.70 6.27 8.23
C GLY A 66 27.65 5.90 6.74
N VAL A 67 27.04 6.75 5.90
CA VAL A 67 26.90 6.53 4.46
C VAL A 67 27.48 7.69 3.66
N SER A 68 27.69 7.50 2.36
CA SER A 68 28.17 8.60 1.50
C SER A 68 27.09 9.69 1.35
N LYS A 69 27.50 10.94 1.09
CA LYS A 69 26.59 12.05 0.75
C LYS A 69 25.57 11.64 -0.32
N GLN A 70 26.05 10.94 -1.35
CA GLN A 70 25.25 10.51 -2.48
C GLN A 70 24.25 9.41 -2.07
N ALA A 71 24.64 8.50 -1.16
CA ALA A 71 23.72 7.49 -0.61
C ALA A 71 22.65 8.11 0.31
N ALA A 72 23.00 9.13 1.11
CA ALA A 72 22.04 9.88 1.91
C ALA A 72 21.06 10.65 1.04
N GLN A 73 21.56 11.32 -0.01
CA GLN A 73 20.72 12.00 -1.01
C GLN A 73 19.83 11.03 -1.76
N GLN A 74 20.36 9.89 -2.22
CA GLN A 74 19.61 8.90 -2.97
C GLN A 74 18.51 8.26 -2.13
N ARG A 75 18.75 7.97 -0.84
CA ARG A 75 17.72 7.48 0.10
C ARG A 75 16.63 8.51 0.37
N ALA A 76 17.01 9.79 0.51
CA ALA A 76 16.04 10.87 0.69
C ALA A 76 15.28 11.20 -0.60
N GLN A 77 15.93 11.08 -1.76
CA GLN A 77 15.32 11.28 -3.09
C GLN A 77 14.41 10.13 -3.47
N SER A 78 14.75 8.88 -3.13
CA SER A 78 13.81 7.76 -3.29
C SER A 78 12.54 7.93 -2.43
N ARG A 79 12.60 8.76 -1.38
CA ARG A 79 11.45 9.21 -0.58
C ARG A 79 10.79 10.50 -1.07
N ALA A 80 11.49 11.31 -1.88
CA ALA A 80 10.95 12.52 -2.53
C ALA A 80 10.35 12.22 -3.92
N ASP A 81 10.74 11.10 -4.52
CA ASP A 81 10.11 10.45 -5.68
C ASP A 81 8.96 9.50 -5.23
N GLU A 82 8.79 9.29 -3.93
CA GLU A 82 7.53 8.79 -3.39
C GLU A 82 6.52 9.93 -3.46
N PRO A 83 5.33 9.69 -4.05
CA PRO A 83 4.29 10.71 -4.10
C PRO A 83 4.05 11.20 -2.67
N ASP A 84 4.04 12.52 -2.49
CA ASP A 84 3.43 13.11 -1.30
C ASP A 84 2.06 12.42 -1.12
N GLN A 85 1.86 11.76 0.02
CA GLN A 85 0.60 11.07 0.32
C GLN A 85 -0.61 12.04 0.28
N GLY A 86 -0.35 13.35 0.17
CA GLY A 86 -1.34 14.41 -0.03
C GLY A 86 -1.51 14.94 -1.47
N ASP A 87 -0.57 14.73 -2.40
CA ASP A 87 -0.67 15.34 -3.74
C ASP A 87 -1.40 14.41 -4.73
N LEU A 88 -2.71 14.29 -4.52
CA LEU A 88 -3.63 13.67 -5.47
C LEU A 88 -4.12 14.68 -6.53
N GLU A 89 -3.33 15.72 -6.83
CA GLU A 89 -3.55 16.61 -7.96
C GLU A 89 -3.40 15.80 -9.28
N GLY A 90 -4.44 15.82 -10.11
CA GLY A 90 -4.55 14.95 -11.30
C GLY A 90 -5.23 13.59 -11.08
N TYR A 91 -5.72 13.30 -9.87
CA TYR A 91 -6.63 12.17 -9.63
C TYR A 91 -8.08 12.62 -9.64
N ASP A 92 -8.93 11.79 -10.20
CA ASP A 92 -10.37 11.98 -10.18
C ASP A 92 -10.90 12.02 -8.71
N ALA A 93 -12.01 12.73 -8.49
CA ALA A 93 -12.64 12.86 -7.17
C ALA A 93 -13.01 11.50 -6.55
N ASP A 94 -13.40 10.52 -7.36
CA ASP A 94 -13.70 9.16 -6.91
C ASP A 94 -12.43 8.45 -6.46
N VAL A 95 -11.27 8.67 -7.09
CA VAL A 95 -10.03 8.04 -6.60
C VAL A 95 -9.59 8.61 -5.26
N ARG A 96 -9.72 9.93 -5.07
CA ARG A 96 -9.49 10.55 -3.76
C ARG A 96 -10.45 9.99 -2.70
N THR A 97 -11.71 9.79 -3.07
CA THR A 97 -12.72 9.17 -2.22
C THR A 97 -12.37 7.72 -1.89
N ALA A 98 -11.90 6.94 -2.87
CA ALA A 98 -11.49 5.55 -2.68
C ALA A 98 -10.32 5.43 -1.71
N VAL A 99 -9.31 6.32 -1.80
CA VAL A 99 -8.19 6.36 -0.86
C VAL A 99 -8.66 6.67 0.57
N ARG A 100 -9.60 7.61 0.74
CA ARG A 100 -10.20 7.88 2.06
C ARG A 100 -10.93 6.65 2.61
N ILE A 101 -11.71 5.97 1.78
CA ILE A 101 -12.39 4.73 2.19
C ILE A 101 -11.38 3.64 2.55
N ALA A 102 -10.28 3.52 1.79
CA ALA A 102 -9.20 2.58 2.08
C ALA A 102 -8.56 2.85 3.45
N GLN A 103 -8.31 4.12 3.80
CA GLN A 103 -7.80 4.53 5.10
C GLN A 103 -8.80 4.23 6.24
N GLU A 104 -10.09 4.44 6.00
CA GLU A 104 -11.15 4.10 6.97
C GLU A 104 -11.23 2.59 7.21
N ARG A 105 -11.13 1.78 6.16
CA ARG A 105 -11.13 0.32 6.26
C ARG A 105 -9.88 -0.21 6.96
N ALA A 106 -8.71 0.34 6.64
CA ALA A 106 -7.47 0.02 7.36
C ALA A 106 -7.62 0.27 8.87
N ARG A 107 -8.15 1.43 9.26
CA ARG A 107 -8.42 1.73 10.68
C ARG A 107 -9.44 0.79 11.30
N ALA A 108 -10.52 0.48 10.61
CA ALA A 108 -11.57 -0.40 11.12
C ALA A 108 -11.04 -1.81 11.46
N HIS A 109 -10.08 -2.30 10.68
CA HIS A 109 -9.40 -3.58 10.90
C HIS A 109 -8.05 -3.44 11.63
N ARG A 110 -7.82 -2.29 12.29
CA ARG A 110 -6.63 -2.02 13.13
C ARG A 110 -5.29 -2.12 12.39
N HIS A 111 -5.30 -1.93 11.07
CA HIS A 111 -4.10 -1.79 10.25
C HIS A 111 -3.58 -0.36 10.30
N HIS A 112 -2.29 -0.21 10.60
CA HIS A 112 -1.61 1.09 10.67
C HIS A 112 -1.10 1.59 9.31
N TYR A 113 -1.41 0.84 8.24
CA TYR A 113 -1.02 1.12 6.86
C TYR A 113 -2.21 0.92 5.91
N VAL A 114 -2.11 1.47 4.71
CA VAL A 114 -3.01 1.17 3.58
C VAL A 114 -2.24 0.37 2.54
N GLY A 115 -2.55 -0.91 2.47
CA GLY A 115 -1.99 -1.83 1.48
C GLY A 115 -2.83 -1.89 0.22
N THR A 116 -2.45 -2.79 -0.69
CA THR A 116 -3.13 -2.96 -1.99
C THR A 116 -4.59 -3.40 -1.83
N GLU A 117 -4.85 -4.26 -0.84
CA GLU A 117 -6.16 -4.79 -0.46
C GLU A 117 -7.10 -3.68 0.00
N HIS A 118 -6.59 -2.73 0.79
CA HIS A 118 -7.37 -1.58 1.20
C HIS A 118 -7.69 -0.66 0.01
N LEU A 119 -6.76 -0.45 -0.92
CA LEU A 119 -7.02 0.29 -2.16
C LEU A 119 -8.10 -0.38 -3.02
N LEU A 120 -8.04 -1.71 -3.16
CA LEU A 120 -9.06 -2.49 -3.87
C LEU A 120 -10.44 -2.28 -3.22
N VAL A 121 -10.54 -2.47 -1.90
CA VAL A 121 -11.79 -2.29 -1.15
C VAL A 121 -12.30 -0.85 -1.29
N GLY A 122 -11.41 0.14 -1.21
CA GLY A 122 -11.76 1.55 -1.39
C GLY A 122 -12.38 1.84 -2.75
N VAL A 123 -11.81 1.28 -3.82
CA VAL A 123 -12.32 1.42 -5.19
C VAL A 123 -13.65 0.68 -5.38
N LEU A 124 -13.80 -0.52 -4.84
CA LEU A 124 -15.05 -1.29 -4.91
C LEU A 124 -16.19 -0.65 -4.10
N ALA A 125 -15.86 0.09 -3.04
CA ALA A 125 -16.81 0.74 -2.15
C ALA A 125 -17.32 2.10 -2.68
N LEU A 126 -16.87 2.55 -3.85
CA LEU A 126 -17.30 3.82 -4.43
C LEU A 126 -18.79 3.81 -4.77
N PRO A 127 -19.58 4.81 -4.32
CA PRO A 127 -20.96 4.95 -4.76
C PRO A 127 -21.03 5.37 -6.23
N PRO A 128 -22.06 4.95 -7.00
CA PRO A 128 -23.19 4.12 -6.60
C PRO A 128 -22.91 2.60 -6.71
N GLY A 129 -21.65 2.17 -6.67
CA GLY A 129 -21.26 0.76 -6.78
C GLY A 129 -20.97 0.30 -8.21
N ARG A 130 -20.76 1.23 -9.17
CA ARG A 130 -20.46 0.91 -10.57
C ARG A 130 -19.25 -0.02 -10.70
N VAL A 131 -18.20 0.23 -9.93
CA VAL A 131 -16.96 -0.53 -10.00
C VAL A 131 -17.14 -1.95 -9.49
N ALA A 132 -17.78 -2.12 -8.33
CA ALA A 132 -18.12 -3.43 -7.79
C ALA A 132 -19.04 -4.23 -8.73
N ALA A 133 -20.03 -3.58 -9.35
CA ALA A 133 -20.92 -4.22 -10.32
C ALA A 133 -20.17 -4.68 -11.58
N ALA A 134 -19.27 -3.84 -12.12
CA ALA A 134 -18.48 -4.19 -13.30
C ALA A 134 -17.50 -5.35 -13.03
N VAL A 135 -16.83 -5.33 -11.88
CA VAL A 135 -15.89 -6.38 -11.48
C VAL A 135 -16.60 -7.67 -11.05
N GLY A 136 -17.84 -7.57 -10.56
CA GLY A 136 -18.59 -8.69 -10.00
C GLY A 136 -18.14 -9.09 -8.59
N LEU A 137 -17.53 -8.15 -7.85
CA LEU A 137 -17.01 -8.36 -6.49
C LEU A 137 -17.42 -7.19 -5.59
N THR A 138 -18.01 -7.49 -4.43
CA THR A 138 -18.35 -6.45 -3.45
C THR A 138 -17.15 -6.07 -2.60
N ALA A 139 -17.15 -4.83 -2.09
CA ALA A 139 -16.08 -4.35 -1.21
C ALA A 139 -15.96 -5.18 0.08
N ASP A 140 -17.08 -5.60 0.68
CA ASP A 140 -17.07 -6.41 1.90
C ASP A 140 -16.52 -7.81 1.64
N ALA A 141 -16.92 -8.47 0.53
CA ALA A 141 -16.36 -9.79 0.18
C ALA A 141 -14.86 -9.72 -0.13
N ALA A 142 -14.41 -8.64 -0.79
CA ALA A 142 -12.98 -8.42 -1.01
C ALA A 142 -12.22 -8.20 0.31
N MET A 143 -12.82 -7.50 1.28
CA MET A 143 -12.23 -7.28 2.59
C MET A 143 -12.17 -8.59 3.40
N ASP A 144 -13.23 -9.38 3.40
CA ASP A 144 -13.26 -10.68 4.09
C ASP A 144 -12.14 -11.59 3.59
N ALA A 145 -12.01 -11.72 2.25
CA ALA A 145 -10.92 -12.48 1.63
C ALA A 145 -9.53 -11.91 1.98
N ALA A 146 -9.38 -10.59 2.01
CA ALA A 146 -8.13 -9.96 2.40
C ALA A 146 -7.76 -10.30 3.86
N LEU A 147 -8.72 -10.28 4.79
CA LEU A 147 -8.49 -10.60 6.20
C LEU A 147 -8.08 -12.07 6.42
N GLU A 148 -8.52 -13.01 5.58
CA GLU A 148 -8.01 -14.38 5.62
C GLU A 148 -6.50 -14.46 5.28
N ILE A 149 -6.02 -13.53 4.45
CA ILE A 149 -4.62 -13.44 4.03
C ILE A 149 -3.79 -12.68 5.05
N VAL A 150 -4.20 -11.46 5.43
CA VAL A 150 -3.39 -10.55 6.27
C VAL A 150 -3.72 -10.61 7.76
N GLY A 151 -4.88 -11.14 8.12
CA GLY A 151 -5.39 -11.14 9.50
C GLY A 151 -5.97 -9.79 9.93
N GLU A 152 -6.32 -9.71 11.21
CA GLU A 152 -6.68 -8.46 11.88
C GLU A 152 -5.42 -7.78 12.41
N GLY A 153 -5.39 -6.45 12.40
CA GLY A 153 -4.32 -5.67 13.00
C GLY A 153 -4.32 -5.72 14.53
N ALA A 154 -3.15 -5.53 15.12
CA ALA A 154 -2.92 -5.67 16.56
C ALA A 154 -2.85 -4.35 17.34
N LEU A 155 -3.01 -3.19 16.67
CA LEU A 155 -2.70 -1.88 17.25
C LEU A 155 -3.89 -0.93 17.26
N ASP A 156 -3.96 -0.08 18.28
CA ASP A 156 -4.85 1.08 18.27
C ASP A 156 -4.30 2.15 17.30
N VAL A 157 -5.01 2.33 16.18
CA VAL A 157 -4.61 3.21 15.09
C VAL A 157 -5.08 4.65 15.38
N THR A 158 -4.22 5.44 16.02
CA THR A 158 -4.51 6.84 16.40
C THR A 158 -4.24 7.86 15.29
N ARG A 159 -3.45 7.49 14.28
CA ARG A 159 -3.12 8.34 13.11
C ARG A 159 -3.84 7.87 11.85
N THR A 160 -3.90 8.70 10.81
CA THR A 160 -4.31 8.23 9.47
C THR A 160 -3.26 7.27 8.92
N PRO A 161 -3.64 6.03 8.55
CA PRO A 161 -2.73 5.12 7.88
C PRO A 161 -2.22 5.72 6.57
N GLY A 162 -0.90 5.66 6.37
CA GLY A 162 -0.26 6.02 5.11
C GLY A 162 -0.32 4.87 4.10
N LEU A 163 -0.14 5.17 2.82
CA LEU A 163 0.00 4.14 1.77
C LEU A 163 1.34 3.40 1.95
N THR A 164 1.32 2.07 1.90
CA THR A 164 2.55 1.26 1.82
C THR A 164 3.30 1.55 0.52
N ALA A 165 4.61 1.25 0.47
CA ALA A 165 5.41 1.37 -0.75
C ALA A 165 4.77 0.67 -1.99
N ARG A 166 4.10 -0.47 -1.76
CA ARG A 166 3.40 -1.20 -2.83
C ARG A 166 2.10 -0.52 -3.26
N ALA A 167 1.32 0.00 -2.32
CA ALA A 167 0.14 0.80 -2.63
C ALA A 167 0.51 2.08 -3.39
N LEU A 168 1.60 2.76 -3.00
CA LEU A 168 2.16 3.88 -3.76
C LEU A 168 2.57 3.45 -5.17
N LYS A 169 3.19 2.27 -5.31
CA LYS A 169 3.54 1.74 -6.63
C LYS A 169 2.32 1.52 -7.52
N VAL A 170 1.20 1.04 -6.96
CA VAL A 170 -0.08 0.93 -7.67
C VAL A 170 -0.54 2.30 -8.16
N MET A 171 -0.53 3.33 -7.30
CA MET A 171 -0.91 4.69 -7.70
C MET A 171 -0.02 5.23 -8.85
N GLN A 172 1.30 5.00 -8.78
CA GLN A 172 2.24 5.36 -9.86
C GLN A 172 1.98 4.57 -11.17
N ILE A 173 1.56 3.31 -11.07
CA ILE A 173 1.16 2.53 -12.26
C ILE A 173 -0.14 3.14 -12.82
N ALA A 174 -1.12 3.48 -11.98
CA ALA A 174 -2.39 4.06 -12.42
C ALA A 174 -2.20 5.38 -13.19
N VAL A 175 -1.29 6.25 -12.74
CA VAL A 175 -0.90 7.46 -13.48
C VAL A 175 -0.34 7.15 -14.86
N ARG A 176 0.48 6.09 -14.99
CA ARG A 176 1.04 5.68 -16.28
C ARG A 176 -0.03 5.07 -17.19
N GLU A 177 -0.97 4.30 -16.63
CA GLU A 177 -2.10 3.77 -17.40
C GLU A 177 -2.99 4.89 -17.92
N ALA A 178 -3.35 5.87 -17.07
CA ALA A 178 -4.15 7.04 -17.48
C ALA A 178 -3.50 7.80 -18.64
N ARG A 179 -2.19 8.10 -18.53
CA ARG A 179 -1.43 8.75 -19.61
C ARG A 179 -1.35 7.90 -20.88
N HIS A 180 -1.17 6.59 -20.74
CA HIS A 180 -1.10 5.68 -21.90
C HIS A 180 -2.43 5.63 -22.67
N LEU A 181 -3.55 5.72 -21.94
CA LEU A 181 -4.91 5.72 -22.49
C LEU A 181 -5.40 7.14 -22.85
N GLY A 182 -4.56 8.17 -22.69
CA GLY A 182 -4.90 9.55 -23.04
C GLY A 182 -5.93 10.20 -22.11
N SER A 183 -6.08 9.71 -20.88
CA SER A 183 -6.93 10.32 -19.85
C SER A 183 -6.21 11.47 -19.14
N ASP A 184 -6.91 12.59 -18.97
CA ASP A 184 -6.39 13.78 -18.27
C ASP A 184 -6.28 13.57 -16.75
N GLU A 185 -7.13 12.70 -16.19
CA GLU A 185 -7.17 12.37 -14.77
C GLU A 185 -7.09 10.85 -14.52
N VAL A 186 -6.56 10.46 -13.37
CA VAL A 186 -6.56 9.06 -12.93
C VAL A 186 -7.93 8.70 -12.36
N ALA A 187 -8.72 7.97 -13.15
CA ALA A 187 -9.99 7.36 -12.74
C ALA A 187 -9.85 6.01 -11.99
N PRO A 188 -10.90 5.53 -11.28
CA PRO A 188 -10.87 4.25 -10.54
C PRO A 188 -10.50 3.02 -11.38
N ALA A 189 -10.89 3.01 -12.66
CA ALA A 189 -10.53 1.93 -13.57
C ALA A 189 -9.01 1.81 -13.79
N HIS A 190 -8.27 2.93 -13.81
CA HIS A 190 -6.81 2.90 -13.87
C HIS A 190 -6.19 2.30 -12.62
N VAL A 191 -6.80 2.52 -11.44
CA VAL A 191 -6.37 1.90 -10.19
C VAL A 191 -6.58 0.39 -10.23
N LEU A 192 -7.70 -0.09 -10.78
CA LEU A 192 -7.92 -1.53 -10.98
C LEU A 192 -6.88 -2.16 -11.92
N LEU A 193 -6.64 -1.53 -13.08
CA LEU A 193 -5.60 -1.98 -14.01
C LEU A 193 -4.22 -2.00 -13.34
N ALA A 194 -3.93 -1.01 -12.51
CA ALA A 194 -2.68 -0.92 -11.77
C ALA A 194 -2.53 -1.99 -10.70
N LEU A 195 -3.59 -2.34 -9.96
CA LEU A 195 -3.59 -3.44 -8.98
C LEU A 195 -3.28 -4.77 -9.69
N VAL A 196 -3.95 -5.01 -10.82
CA VAL A 196 -3.72 -6.20 -11.65
C VAL A 196 -2.30 -6.23 -12.23
N ARG A 197 -1.76 -5.08 -12.63
CA ARG A 197 -0.41 -4.96 -13.21
C ARG A 197 0.71 -5.05 -12.18
N GLU A 198 0.50 -4.60 -10.95
CA GLU A 198 1.41 -4.85 -9.83
C GLU A 198 1.47 -6.35 -9.52
N GLY A 199 0.30 -7.00 -9.45
CA GLY A 199 0.13 -8.45 -9.60
C GLY A 199 0.72 -9.31 -8.49
N ARG A 200 1.31 -8.73 -7.44
CA ARG A 200 1.96 -9.49 -6.34
C ARG A 200 1.36 -9.17 -4.98
N GLY A 201 0.60 -8.08 -4.86
CA GLY A 201 -0.07 -7.61 -3.66
C GLY A 201 -1.25 -8.49 -3.27
N VAL A 202 -1.73 -8.28 -2.04
CA VAL A 202 -2.90 -8.98 -1.49
C VAL A 202 -4.12 -8.71 -2.36
N ALA A 203 -4.29 -7.51 -2.91
CA ALA A 203 -5.39 -7.25 -3.85
C ALA A 203 -5.38 -8.16 -5.08
N ALA A 204 -4.21 -8.42 -5.67
CA ALA A 204 -4.11 -9.29 -6.83
C ALA A 204 -4.46 -10.74 -6.45
N GLN A 205 -4.03 -11.18 -5.27
CA GLN A 205 -4.39 -12.49 -4.73
C GLN A 205 -5.91 -12.59 -4.47
N VAL A 206 -6.52 -11.60 -3.81
CA VAL A 206 -7.97 -11.54 -3.57
C VAL A 206 -8.75 -11.58 -4.89
N LEU A 207 -8.34 -10.77 -5.88
CA LEU A 207 -9.01 -10.75 -7.18
C LEU A 207 -8.91 -12.11 -7.89
N ASP A 208 -7.75 -12.76 -7.83
CA ASP A 208 -7.55 -14.08 -8.46
C ASP A 208 -8.35 -15.17 -7.75
N GLU A 209 -8.35 -15.20 -6.42
CA GLU A 209 -9.11 -16.16 -5.60
C GLU A 209 -10.63 -16.01 -5.78
N GLN A 210 -11.13 -14.78 -5.85
CA GLN A 210 -12.57 -14.51 -5.94
C GLN A 210 -13.13 -14.61 -7.37
N LEU A 211 -12.34 -14.25 -8.38
CA LEU A 211 -12.81 -14.16 -9.77
C LEU A 211 -12.26 -15.25 -10.69
N GLY A 212 -11.23 -15.97 -10.24
CA GLY A 212 -10.56 -17.05 -10.98
C GLY A 212 -9.73 -16.61 -12.18
N SER A 213 -9.70 -15.30 -12.49
CA SER A 213 -8.84 -14.72 -13.52
C SER A 213 -8.78 -13.20 -13.40
N LEU A 214 -7.56 -12.66 -13.41
CA LEU A 214 -7.32 -11.22 -13.48
C LEU A 214 -7.71 -10.60 -14.83
N ASP A 215 -7.92 -11.40 -15.88
CA ASP A 215 -8.35 -10.88 -17.19
C ASP A 215 -9.77 -10.30 -17.13
N ARG A 216 -10.66 -10.88 -16.31
CA ARG A 216 -12.01 -10.33 -16.06
C ARG A 216 -11.96 -8.92 -15.47
N VAL A 217 -10.97 -8.66 -14.62
CA VAL A 217 -10.77 -7.33 -14.01
C VAL A 217 -10.28 -6.34 -15.07
N ARG A 218 -9.41 -6.77 -15.99
CA ARG A 218 -8.95 -5.93 -17.12
C ARG A 218 -10.09 -5.57 -18.06
N GLU A 219 -10.94 -6.54 -18.38
CA GLU A 219 -12.15 -6.32 -19.19
C GLU A 219 -13.11 -5.34 -18.51
N ALA A 220 -13.43 -5.58 -17.24
CA ALA A 220 -14.30 -4.68 -16.45
C ALA A 220 -13.74 -3.25 -16.37
N ALA A 221 -12.42 -3.10 -16.17
CA ALA A 221 -11.78 -1.79 -16.15
C ALA A 221 -11.81 -1.09 -17.52
N ALA A 222 -11.65 -1.84 -18.62
CA ALA A 222 -11.78 -1.29 -19.96
C ALA A 222 -13.22 -0.81 -20.24
N ASP A 223 -14.22 -1.57 -19.83
CA ASP A 223 -15.63 -1.19 -19.98
C ASP A 223 -15.97 0.08 -19.19
N LEU A 224 -15.43 0.22 -17.98
CA LEU A 224 -15.58 1.43 -17.16
C LEU A 224 -14.95 2.68 -17.76
N LEU A 225 -13.89 2.53 -18.57
CA LEU A 225 -13.24 3.65 -19.26
C LEU A 225 -13.97 4.05 -20.56
N ASN A 226 -14.72 3.12 -21.15
CA ASN A 226 -15.44 3.33 -22.39
C ASN A 226 -16.90 3.80 -22.20
N GLY A 227 -17.42 3.79 -20.95
CA GLY A 227 -18.83 4.04 -20.63
C GLY A 227 -19.08 5.18 -19.65
#